data_AF-A0A0R1LXZ2-F1
#
_entry.id   AF-A0A0R1LXZ2-F1
#
_cell.length_a   1.000
_cell.length_b   1.000
_cell.length_c   1.000
_cell.angle_alpha   90.00
_cell.angle_beta   90.00
_cell.angle_gamma   90.00
#
_symmetry.space_group_name_H-M   'P 1'
#
loop_
_entity.id
_entity.type
_entity.pdbx_description
1 polymer ?
#
loop_
_entity_poly.entity_id
_entity_poly.type
_entity_poly.pdbx_seq_one_letter_code
_entity_poly.pdbx_strand_id
1 'polypeptide(L)'
;MDRALRQLFKIVFAYNNWSGEVTDLTFDHKQSIPHNVSEEATIVATLNGQVSDPTKLSYLSGIDDPQKEVDRLHEQQEHDQQTTANVVQSYLTDQQKGGVANATDDSAAKATDESTDSAGQPNGQENR
;
A
#
# COMPACT_ATOMS: atom_id res chain seq x y z
N MET A 1 -30.43 13.93 -22.72
CA MET A 1 -29.61 12.87 -23.36
C MET A 1 -30.20 11.49 -23.06
N ASP A 2 -30.57 11.28 -21.79
CA ASP A 2 -31.02 10.00 -21.21
C ASP A 2 -32.27 9.43 -21.88
N ARG A 3 -33.20 10.28 -22.33
CA ARG A 3 -34.43 9.83 -23.02
C ARG A 3 -34.13 9.11 -24.34
N ALA A 4 -33.17 9.61 -25.13
CA ALA A 4 -32.78 8.98 -26.39
C ALA A 4 -32.01 7.68 -26.14
N LEU A 5 -31.14 7.65 -25.11
CA LEU A 5 -30.40 6.47 -24.72
C LEU A 5 -31.34 5.36 -24.21
N ARG A 6 -32.33 5.71 -23.38
CA ARG A 6 -33.39 4.78 -22.95
C ARG A 6 -34.21 4.25 -24.12
N GLN A 7 -34.52 5.08 -25.11
CA GLN A 7 -35.21 4.63 -26.32
C GLN A 7 -34.36 3.62 -27.13
N LEU A 8 -33.05 3.85 -27.25
CA LEU A 8 -32.13 2.90 -27.87
C LEU A 8 -32.10 1.57 -27.11
N PHE A 9 -31.91 1.61 -25.78
CA PHE A 9 -31.90 0.40 -24.96
C PHE A 9 -33.22 -0.37 -25.00
N LYS A 10 -34.36 0.33 -25.14
CA LYS A 10 -35.66 -0.31 -25.36
C LYS A 10 -35.71 -1.13 -26.64
N ILE A 11 -35.12 -0.64 -27.73
CA ILE A 11 -35.05 -1.36 -29.00
C ILE A 11 -34.10 -2.57 -28.86
N VAL A 12 -32.94 -2.38 -28.24
CA VAL A 12 -31.93 -3.45 -28.03
C VAL A 12 -32.46 -4.57 -27.15
N PHE A 13 -33.18 -4.24 -26.07
CA PHE A 13 -33.76 -5.23 -25.16
C PHE A 13 -34.88 -6.02 -25.84
N ALA A 14 -35.71 -5.34 -26.63
CA ALA A 14 -36.76 -5.99 -27.43
C ALA A 14 -36.19 -6.92 -28.51
N TYR A 15 -35.05 -6.57 -29.11
CA TYR A 15 -34.36 -7.44 -30.08
C TYR A 15 -33.73 -8.67 -29.43
N ASN A 16 -33.12 -8.53 -28.25
CA ASN A 16 -32.43 -9.62 -27.55
C ASN A 16 -33.30 -10.42 -26.57
N ASN A 17 -34.61 -10.13 -26.48
CA ASN A 17 -35.56 -10.77 -25.56
C ASN A 17 -35.10 -10.76 -24.08
N TRP A 18 -34.38 -9.71 -23.67
CA TRP A 18 -33.97 -9.55 -22.27
C TRP A 18 -35.15 -9.10 -21.41
N SER A 19 -35.39 -9.79 -20.29
CA SER A 19 -36.52 -9.57 -19.39
C SER A 19 -36.32 -8.41 -18.39
N GLY A 20 -35.51 -7.41 -18.73
CA GLY A 20 -35.19 -6.28 -17.84
C GLY A 20 -36.03 -5.04 -18.15
N GLU A 21 -36.45 -4.32 -17.12
CA GLU A 21 -37.09 -3.02 -17.32
C GLU A 21 -36.03 -1.95 -17.67
N VAL A 22 -36.21 -1.28 -18.79
CA VAL A 22 -35.30 -0.23 -19.29
C VAL A 22 -35.32 1.03 -18.39
N THR A 23 -36.32 1.13 -17.52
CA THR A 23 -36.44 2.17 -16.49
C THR A 23 -35.37 2.03 -15.41
N ASP A 24 -34.92 0.81 -15.11
CA ASP A 24 -33.97 0.53 -14.03
C ASP A 24 -32.51 0.80 -14.42
N LEU A 25 -32.26 1.12 -15.69
CA LEU A 25 -30.92 1.53 -16.16
C LEU A 25 -30.53 2.88 -15.55
N THR A 26 -29.38 2.89 -14.89
CA THR A 26 -28.69 4.10 -14.42
C THR A 26 -27.61 4.47 -15.42
N PHE A 27 -27.59 5.72 -15.86
CA PHE A 27 -26.58 6.24 -16.78
C PHE A 27 -25.68 7.20 -16.02
N ASP A 28 -24.40 6.85 -15.94
CA ASP A 28 -23.37 7.75 -15.43
C ASP A 28 -22.68 8.45 -16.60
N HIS A 29 -22.82 9.76 -16.68
CA HIS A 29 -22.24 10.58 -17.75
C HIS A 29 -20.98 11.28 -17.22
N LYS A 30 -19.82 10.66 -17.42
CA LYS A 30 -18.53 11.28 -17.10
C LYS A 30 -18.16 12.31 -18.17
N GLN A 31 -18.02 13.57 -17.77
CA GLN A 31 -17.48 14.61 -18.64
C GLN A 31 -15.97 14.45 -18.73
N SER A 32 -15.39 14.62 -19.93
CA SER A 32 -13.93 14.68 -20.08
C SER A 32 -13.44 16.06 -19.66
N ILE A 33 -13.09 16.21 -18.39
CA ILE A 33 -12.41 17.41 -17.89
C ILE A 33 -10.90 17.12 -17.86
N PRO A 34 -10.02 18.04 -18.30
CA PRO A 34 -8.59 17.88 -18.14
C PRO A 34 -8.24 17.83 -16.65
N HIS A 35 -7.57 16.75 -16.24
CA HIS A 35 -7.17 16.49 -14.87
C HIS A 35 -5.69 16.80 -14.67
N ASN A 36 -5.36 17.47 -13.55
CA ASN A 36 -3.97 17.73 -13.15
C ASN A 36 -3.59 16.81 -11.99
N VAL A 37 -3.02 15.66 -12.34
CA VAL A 37 -2.62 14.63 -11.36
C VAL A 37 -1.65 15.12 -10.29
N SER A 38 -0.83 16.14 -10.56
CA SER A 38 0.10 16.71 -9.56
C SER A 38 -0.64 17.48 -8.47
N GLU A 39 -1.64 18.25 -8.88
CA GLU A 39 -2.48 19.00 -7.96
C GLU A 39 -3.41 18.07 -7.18
N GLU A 40 -3.99 17.07 -7.85
CA GLU A 40 -4.81 16.03 -7.20
C GLU A 40 -4.02 15.27 -6.13
N ALA A 41 -2.78 14.88 -6.41
CA ALA A 41 -1.92 14.24 -5.41
C ALA A 41 -1.63 15.15 -4.20
N THR A 42 -1.46 16.45 -4.44
CA THR A 42 -1.26 17.46 -3.37
C THR A 42 -2.52 17.62 -2.51
N ILE A 43 -3.69 17.65 -3.14
CA ILE A 43 -4.99 17.71 -2.45
C ILE A 43 -5.16 16.47 -1.58
N VAL A 44 -4.92 15.28 -2.13
CA VAL A 44 -5.02 14.00 -1.41
C VAL A 44 -4.08 13.94 -0.21
N ALA A 45 -2.84 14.42 -0.35
CA ALA A 45 -1.89 14.50 0.75
C ALA A 45 -2.39 15.42 1.88
N THR A 46 -3.03 16.54 1.51
CA THR A 46 -3.60 17.50 2.48
C THR A 46 -4.84 16.95 3.18
N LEU A 47 -5.64 16.14 2.48
CA LEU A 47 -6.85 15.50 3.01
C LEU A 47 -6.54 14.27 3.90
N ASN A 48 -5.28 13.85 3.98
CA ASN A 48 -4.89 12.71 4.80
C ASN A 48 -5.21 12.96 6.29
N GLY A 49 -5.95 12.04 6.92
CA GLY A 49 -6.41 12.15 8.29
C GLY A 49 -7.62 13.06 8.53
N GLN A 50 -8.11 13.78 7.50
CA GLN A 50 -9.30 14.64 7.60
C GLN A 50 -10.56 13.97 7.04
N VAL A 51 -10.40 13.09 6.05
CA VAL A 51 -11.50 12.38 5.39
C VAL A 51 -11.23 10.87 5.40
N SER A 52 -12.29 10.10 5.15
CA SER A 52 -12.17 8.65 4.98
C SER A 52 -11.34 8.29 3.74
N ASP A 53 -10.67 7.14 3.77
CA ASP A 53 -9.86 6.65 2.65
C ASP A 53 -10.61 6.57 1.30
N PRO A 54 -11.85 6.06 1.20
CA PRO A 54 -12.55 6.04 -0.09
C PRO A 54 -12.86 7.46 -0.59
N THR A 55 -13.20 8.39 0.31
CA THR A 55 -13.42 9.80 -0.07
C THR A 55 -12.12 10.44 -0.55
N LYS A 56 -11.00 10.17 0.11
CA LYS A 56 -9.68 10.66 -0.30
C LYS A 56 -9.33 10.19 -1.72
N LEU A 57 -9.52 8.91 -2.01
CA LEU A 57 -9.19 8.32 -3.31
C LEU A 57 -10.12 8.79 -4.43
N SER A 58 -11.34 9.22 -4.10
CA SER A 58 -12.29 9.78 -5.08
C SER A 58 -11.82 11.07 -5.77
N TYR A 59 -10.86 11.79 -5.18
CA TYR A 59 -10.26 12.99 -5.78
C TYR A 59 -9.20 12.68 -6.84
N LEU A 60 -8.68 11.44 -6.89
CA LEU A 60 -7.74 11.02 -7.92
C LEU A 60 -8.52 10.57 -9.15
N SER A 61 -8.34 11.28 -10.26
CA SER A 61 -9.03 10.95 -11.51
C SER A 61 -8.60 9.58 -12.09
N GLY A 62 -7.47 9.04 -11.63
CA GLY A 62 -6.94 7.75 -12.07
C GLY A 62 -7.59 6.52 -11.41
N ILE A 63 -8.45 6.72 -10.40
CA ILE A 63 -9.11 5.62 -9.68
C ILE A 63 -10.58 5.57 -10.10
N ASP A 64 -10.98 4.49 -10.78
CA ASP A 64 -12.35 4.32 -11.26
C ASP A 64 -13.36 4.03 -10.15
N ASP A 65 -12.95 3.21 -9.18
CA ASP A 65 -13.77 2.81 -8.03
C ASP A 65 -12.96 2.94 -6.74
N PRO A 66 -13.15 4.04 -5.98
CA PRO A 66 -12.42 4.29 -4.75
C PRO A 66 -12.65 3.22 -3.67
N GLN A 67 -13.85 2.62 -3.62
CA GLN A 67 -14.17 1.63 -2.60
C GLN A 67 -13.44 0.32 -2.88
N LYS A 68 -13.46 -0.12 -4.14
CA LYS A 68 -12.72 -1.29 -4.58
C LYS A 68 -11.22 -1.15 -4.38
N GLU A 69 -10.65 0.05 -4.55
CA GLU A 69 -9.23 0.27 -4.30
C GLU A 69 -8.88 0.17 -2.81
N VAL A 70 -9.75 0.65 -1.91
CA VAL A 70 -9.59 0.44 -0.47
C VAL A 70 -9.59 -1.05 -0.12
N ASP A 71 -10.54 -1.81 -0.67
CA ASP A 71 -10.62 -3.25 -0.44
C ASP A 71 -9.34 -3.96 -0.94
N ARG A 72 -8.85 -3.58 -2.12
CA ARG A 72 -7.59 -4.08 -2.69
C ARG A 72 -6.38 -3.76 -1.82
N LEU A 73 -6.34 -2.57 -1.22
CA LEU A 73 -5.28 -2.17 -0.29
C LEU A 73 -5.32 -2.99 1.00
N HIS A 74 -6.51 -3.31 1.51
CA HIS A 74 -6.66 -4.20 2.67
C HIS A 74 -6.21 -5.62 2.36
N GLU A 75 -6.64 -6.20 1.23
CA GLU A 75 -6.18 -7.51 0.78
C GLU A 75 -4.66 -7.57 0.63
N GLN A 76 -4.06 -6.52 0.07
CA GLN A 76 -2.61 -6.41 -0.04
C GLN A 76 -1.92 -6.34 1.33
N GLN A 77 -2.46 -5.54 2.26
CA GLN A 77 -1.91 -5.47 3.62
C GLN A 77 -2.00 -6.81 4.36
N GLU A 78 -3.12 -7.53 4.25
CA GLU A 78 -3.30 -8.84 4.86
C GLU A 78 -2.29 -9.85 4.29
N HIS A 79 -2.12 -9.85 2.97
CA HIS A 79 -1.15 -10.71 2.30
C HIS A 79 0.31 -10.38 2.71
N ASP A 80 0.65 -9.11 2.81
CA ASP A 80 1.99 -8.66 3.23
C ASP A 80 2.26 -8.99 4.70
N GLN A 81 1.25 -8.85 5.58
CA GLN A 81 1.33 -9.26 6.98
C GLN A 81 1.54 -10.77 7.10
N GLN A 82 0.79 -11.58 6.34
CA GLN A 82 0.93 -13.03 6.35
C GLN A 82 2.31 -13.47 5.81
N THR A 83 2.78 -12.83 4.74
CA THR A 83 4.12 -13.06 4.18
C THR A 83 5.18 -12.72 5.23
N THR A 84 5.06 -11.57 5.88
CA THR A 84 5.99 -11.14 6.94
C THR A 84 5.98 -12.11 8.11
N ALA A 85 4.81 -12.56 8.56
CA ALA A 85 4.67 -13.53 9.66
C ALA A 85 5.34 -14.87 9.32
N ASN A 86 5.17 -15.38 8.10
CA ASN A 86 5.82 -16.60 7.64
C ASN A 86 7.34 -16.46 7.60
N VAL A 87 7.85 -15.33 7.12
CA VAL A 87 9.27 -15.03 7.08
C VAL A 87 9.85 -15.00 8.49
N VAL A 88 9.23 -14.27 9.42
CA VAL A 88 9.66 -14.22 10.84
C VAL A 88 9.63 -15.62 11.49
N GLN A 89 8.57 -16.40 11.25
CA GLN A 89 8.47 -17.76 11.77
C GLN A 89 9.59 -18.67 11.24
N SER A 90 9.93 -18.54 9.95
CA SER A 90 11.03 -19.30 9.33
C SER A 90 12.38 -18.95 9.96
N TYR A 91 12.64 -17.66 10.20
CA TYR A 91 13.87 -17.21 10.86
C TYR A 91 13.98 -17.71 12.31
N LEU A 92 12.88 -17.67 13.07
CA LEU A 92 12.85 -18.18 14.44
C LEU A 92 13.10 -19.70 14.50
N THR A 93 12.51 -20.45 13.55
CA THR A 93 12.65 -21.91 13.48
C THR A 93 14.08 -22.32 13.11
N ASP A 94 14.75 -21.55 12.24
CA ASP A 94 16.14 -21.82 11.83
C ASP A 94 17.12 -21.56 12.98
N GLN A 95 16.94 -20.48 13.75
CA GLN A 95 17.74 -20.23 14.95
C GLN A 95 17.59 -21.32 16.02
N GLN A 96 16.42 -21.93 16.14
CA GLN A 96 16.20 -23.03 17.09
C GLN A 96 16.86 -24.35 16.66
N LYS A 97 17.06 -24.57 15.35
CA LYS A 97 17.78 -25.75 14.83
C LYS A 97 19.30 -25.59 14.84
N GLY A 98 19.81 -24.36 14.79
CA GLY A 98 21.24 -24.04 14.93
C GLY A 98 21.72 -24.03 16.37
N GLY A 99 21.50 -25.12 17.12
CA GLY A 99 21.92 -25.24 18.51
C GLY A 99 23.42 -24.98 18.67
N VAL A 100 23.78 -23.86 19.30
CA VAL A 100 25.13 -23.61 19.80
C VAL A 100 25.39 -24.52 20.99
N ALA A 101 26.29 -25.50 20.81
CA ALA A 101 26.87 -26.23 21.92
C ALA A 101 27.64 -25.22 22.78
N ASN A 102 27.12 -24.92 23.97
CA ASN A 102 27.81 -24.10 24.95
C ASN A 102 28.97 -24.92 25.54
N ALA A 103 30.12 -24.88 24.88
CA ALA A 103 31.38 -25.29 25.47
C ALA A 103 31.81 -24.16 26.42
N THR A 104 31.40 -24.29 27.68
CA THR A 104 32.01 -23.57 28.79
C THR A 104 33.48 -23.96 28.83
N ASP A 105 34.39 -23.06 28.48
CA ASP A 105 35.82 -23.25 28.73
C ASP A 105 36.36 -21.98 29.39
N ASP A 106 36.28 -21.98 30.71
CA ASP A 106 37.06 -21.10 31.58
C ASP A 106 38.54 -21.47 31.42
N SER A 107 39.34 -20.58 30.82
CA SER A 107 40.79 -20.62 30.99
C SER A 107 41.39 -19.23 30.86
N ALA A 108 41.70 -18.68 32.02
CA ALA A 108 42.48 -17.47 32.19
C ALA A 108 43.92 -17.61 31.66
N ALA A 109 44.46 -16.46 31.25
CA ALA A 109 45.88 -16.10 31.12
C ALA A 109 46.66 -16.63 29.90
N LYS A 110 46.90 -15.71 28.94
CA LYS A 110 48.27 -15.34 28.56
C LYS A 110 48.30 -13.96 27.90
N ALA A 111 48.87 -12.99 28.60
CA ALA A 111 49.26 -11.70 28.03
C ALA A 111 50.52 -11.87 27.17
N THR A 112 50.49 -11.35 25.96
CA THR A 112 51.67 -10.84 25.25
C THR A 112 51.25 -9.61 24.45
N ASP A 113 51.83 -8.50 24.88
CA ASP A 113 51.88 -7.15 24.35
C ASP A 113 52.37 -7.09 22.89
N GLU A 114 51.72 -6.29 22.04
CA GLU A 114 52.42 -5.55 20.98
C GLU A 114 51.57 -4.38 20.44
N SER A 115 51.88 -3.19 20.98
CA SER A 115 52.02 -1.89 20.32
C SER A 115 50.81 -1.14 19.71
N THR A 116 50.66 0.07 20.26
CA THR A 116 50.46 1.39 19.61
C THR A 116 49.06 1.85 19.20
N ASP A 117 48.53 2.70 20.11
CA ASP A 117 48.18 4.11 19.87
C ASP A 117 46.88 4.48 19.11
N SER A 118 45.84 4.66 19.93
CA SER A 118 45.16 5.95 20.16
C SER A 118 45.14 7.01 19.05
N ALA A 119 43.98 7.15 18.39
CA ALA A 119 43.31 8.42 18.11
C ALA A 119 41.86 8.06 17.69
N GLY A 120 40.79 8.36 18.43
CA GLY A 120 40.42 9.63 19.03
C GLY A 120 39.25 10.22 18.23
N GLN A 121 37.99 9.92 18.61
CA GLN A 121 36.87 10.79 18.24
C GLN A 121 37.04 12.13 18.97
N PRO A 122 36.67 13.26 18.35
CA PRO A 122 35.42 13.90 18.78
C PRO A 122 34.63 14.66 17.69
N ASN A 123 33.31 14.49 17.79
CA ASN A 123 32.22 15.47 17.79
C ASN A 123 32.50 16.98 17.56
N GLY A 124 31.62 17.66 16.79
CA GLY A 124 31.17 19.03 17.09
C GLY A 124 31.38 20.16 16.06
N GLN A 125 30.27 20.68 15.53
CA GLN A 125 29.94 22.01 14.95
C GLN A 125 30.97 23.16 14.94
N GLU A 126 31.00 23.96 13.85
CA GLU A 126 30.86 25.43 13.93
C GLU A 126 30.60 26.13 12.57
N ASN A 127 29.83 27.22 12.65
CA ASN A 127 29.31 28.09 11.60
C ASN A 127 30.38 28.75 10.71
N ARG A 128 30.03 29.00 9.43
CA ARG A 128 30.23 30.30 8.74
C ARG A 128 29.44 30.37 7.44
#